data_AF-A0A162EZC5-F1
#
_entry.id   AF-A0A162EZC5-F1
#
_cell.length_a   1.000
_cell.length_b   1.000
_cell.length_c   1.000
_cell.angle_alpha   90.00
_cell.angle_beta   90.00
_cell.angle_gamma   90.00
#
_symmetry.space_group_name_H-M   'P 1'
#
loop_
_entity.id
_entity.type
_entity.pdbx_description
1 polymer ?
#
loop_
_entity_poly.entity_id
_entity_poly.type
_entity_poly.pdbx_seq_one_letter_code
_entity_poly.pdbx_strand_id
1 'polypeptide(L)'
;MENPTEDTQWNDVLRQKGIIPPKPKEAEITEEQIENMVENVVKTYTSKEQKPEELELDDLDGLEDELDEKVFLEYRQKRIAEMKASIKSNKFGEVLEITGKDYVQEVNK
;
A
#
# COMPACT_ATOMS: atom_id res chain seq x y z
N MET A 1 -26.06 -1.72 -12.03
CA MET A 1 -25.36 -2.90 -11.48
C MET A 1 -24.62 -2.37 -10.27
N GLU A 2 -25.00 -2.77 -9.06
CA GLU A 2 -24.36 -2.27 -7.83
C GLU A 2 -22.93 -2.81 -7.73
N ASN A 3 -22.01 -1.97 -7.32
CA ASN A 3 -20.59 -2.29 -7.30
C ASN A 3 -20.32 -3.25 -6.13
N PRO A 4 -19.80 -4.47 -6.33
CA PRO A 4 -19.57 -5.44 -5.25
C PRO A 4 -18.51 -5.00 -4.22
N THR A 5 -17.75 -3.97 -4.57
CA THR A 5 -16.71 -3.33 -3.77
C THR A 5 -17.19 -2.09 -3.04
N GLU A 6 -18.40 -1.58 -3.33
CA GLU A 6 -18.96 -0.46 -2.58
C GLU A 6 -19.36 -0.89 -1.17
N ASP A 7 -19.08 -0.05 -0.19
CA ASP A 7 -19.43 -0.30 1.21
C ASP A 7 -20.84 0.23 1.49
N THR A 8 -21.83 -0.50 1.00
CA THR A 8 -23.24 -0.26 1.32
C THR A 8 -23.72 -1.24 2.37
N GLN A 9 -24.75 -0.85 3.15
CA GLN A 9 -25.40 -1.75 4.11
C GLN A 9 -25.91 -3.04 3.46
N TRP A 10 -26.29 -2.96 2.18
CA TRP A 10 -26.71 -4.12 1.40
C TRP A 10 -25.53 -5.08 1.14
N ASN A 11 -24.38 -4.56 0.70
CA ASN A 11 -23.20 -5.39 0.46
C ASN A 11 -22.68 -6.03 1.74
N ASP A 12 -22.76 -5.37 2.90
CA ASP A 12 -22.39 -5.96 4.19
C ASP A 12 -23.28 -7.16 4.56
N VAL A 13 -24.59 -7.06 4.32
CA VAL A 13 -25.51 -8.20 4.49
C VAL A 13 -25.14 -9.33 3.54
N LEU A 14 -24.79 -9.03 2.28
CA LEU A 14 -24.37 -10.03 1.31
C LEU A 14 -23.04 -10.71 1.69
N ARG A 15 -22.09 -9.97 2.26
CA ARG A 15 -20.85 -10.52 2.83
C ARG A 15 -21.14 -11.42 4.03
N GLN A 16 -22.02 -11.00 4.94
CA GLN A 16 -22.43 -11.79 6.10
C GLN A 16 -23.12 -13.11 5.69
N LYS A 17 -23.87 -13.08 4.58
CA LYS A 17 -24.53 -14.27 4.01
C LYS A 17 -23.58 -15.13 3.16
N GLY A 18 -22.32 -14.72 2.95
CA GLY A 18 -21.34 -15.45 2.16
C GLY A 18 -21.59 -15.43 0.65
N ILE A 19 -22.41 -14.49 0.17
CA ILE A 19 -22.74 -14.33 -1.26
C ILE A 19 -21.63 -13.56 -1.99
N ILE A 20 -21.05 -12.55 -1.32
CA ILE A 20 -19.91 -11.77 -1.81
C ILE A 20 -18.71 -12.07 -0.89
N PRO A 21 -17.46 -12.16 -1.42
CA PRO A 21 -16.26 -12.35 -0.61
C PRO A 21 -16.14 -11.31 0.52
N PRO A 22 -15.47 -11.65 1.64
CA PRO A 22 -15.19 -10.68 2.69
C PRO A 22 -14.39 -9.50 2.12
N LYS A 23 -14.56 -8.32 2.72
CA LYS A 23 -13.88 -7.11 2.28
C LYS A 23 -12.37 -7.37 2.28
N PRO A 24 -11.63 -7.04 1.20
CA PRO A 24 -10.18 -7.11 1.26
C PRO A 24 -9.75 -6.23 2.42
N LYS A 25 -9.03 -6.82 3.39
CA LYS A 25 -8.36 -6.03 4.42
C LYS A 25 -7.47 -5.06 3.66
N GLU A 26 -7.57 -3.78 3.99
CA GLU A 26 -6.58 -2.82 3.51
C GLU A 26 -5.20 -3.40 3.84
N ALA A 27 -4.21 -3.16 2.98
CA ALA A 27 -2.85 -3.58 3.27
C ALA A 27 -2.37 -2.79 4.51
N GLU A 28 -2.72 -3.31 5.68
CA GLU A 28 -2.23 -2.84 6.97
C GLU A 28 -0.74 -3.10 6.95
N ILE A 29 0.04 -2.02 7.00
CA ILE A 29 1.47 -2.14 7.19
C ILE A 29 1.65 -2.73 8.58
N THR A 30 2.30 -3.88 8.63
CA THR A 30 2.58 -4.54 9.91
C THR A 30 3.67 -3.77 10.65
N GLU A 31 3.67 -3.86 11.97
CA GLU A 31 4.71 -3.26 12.82
C GLU A 31 6.11 -3.73 12.38
N GLU A 32 6.26 -5.02 12.07
CA GLU A 32 7.48 -5.60 11.50
C GLU A 32 7.93 -4.90 10.20
N GLN A 33 7.02 -4.46 9.35
CA GLN A 33 7.37 -3.74 8.11
C GLN A 33 7.90 -2.34 8.38
N ILE A 34 7.41 -1.69 9.44
CA ILE A 34 7.88 -0.38 9.89
C ILE A 34 9.26 -0.53 10.51
N GLU A 35 9.46 -1.50 11.40
CA GLU A 35 10.76 -1.80 12.02
C GLU A 35 11.84 -2.07 10.96
N ASN A 36 11.54 -2.93 9.98
CA ASN A 36 12.45 -3.21 8.88
C ASN A 36 12.79 -1.95 8.06
N MET A 37 11.84 -1.02 7.91
CA MET A 37 12.05 0.22 7.18
C MET A 37 13.01 1.15 7.92
N VAL A 38 12.76 1.36 9.21
CA VAL A 38 13.63 2.15 10.10
C VAL A 38 15.04 1.56 10.12
N GLU A 39 15.16 0.25 10.35
CA GLU A 39 16.47 -0.41 10.36
C GLU A 39 17.24 -0.24 9.05
N ASN A 40 16.56 -0.30 7.90
CA ASN A 40 17.21 -0.11 6.61
C ASN A 40 17.72 1.32 6.43
N VAL A 41 16.95 2.33 6.82
CA VAL A 41 17.38 3.74 6.75
C VAL A 41 18.57 3.98 7.68
N VAL A 42 18.49 3.51 8.93
CA VAL A 42 19.59 3.64 9.90
C VAL A 42 20.85 2.91 9.39
N LYS A 43 20.75 1.67 8.92
CA LYS A 43 21.89 0.93 8.37
C LYS A 43 22.50 1.62 7.15
N THR A 44 21.68 2.14 6.24
CA THR A 44 22.18 2.80 5.03
C THR A 44 22.86 4.13 5.34
N TYR A 45 22.33 4.90 6.28
CA TYR A 45 22.93 6.16 6.74
C TYR A 45 24.24 5.90 7.49
N THR A 46 24.22 5.02 8.50
CA THR A 46 25.40 4.73 9.34
C THR A 46 26.55 4.08 8.55
N SER A 47 26.24 3.35 7.48
CA SER A 47 27.25 2.76 6.59
C SER A 47 27.88 3.77 5.63
N LYS A 48 27.22 4.90 5.34
CA LYS A 48 27.61 5.83 4.27
C LYS A 48 28.08 7.20 4.75
N GLU A 49 27.44 7.76 5.78
CA GLU A 49 27.58 9.18 6.12
C GLU A 49 28.32 9.37 7.43
N GLN A 50 27.87 8.76 8.54
CA GLN A 50 28.48 8.97 9.86
C GLN A 50 28.35 7.77 10.80
N LYS A 51 29.34 7.59 11.68
CA LYS A 51 29.25 6.65 12.80
C LYS A 51 28.69 7.38 14.02
N PRO A 52 27.51 6.99 14.53
CA PRO A 52 26.90 7.64 15.69
C PRO A 52 27.78 7.56 16.95
N GLU A 53 28.71 6.60 17.01
CA GLU A 53 29.67 6.45 18.12
C GLU A 53 30.69 7.61 18.23
N GLU A 54 30.83 8.43 17.18
CA GLU A 54 31.84 9.50 17.10
C GLU A 54 31.23 10.90 17.24
N LEU A 55 29.91 11.02 17.41
CA LEU A 55 29.15 12.28 17.48
C LEU A 55 28.85 12.71 18.93
N GLU A 56 28.78 14.03 19.17
CA GLU A 56 28.32 14.58 20.46
C GLU A 56 26.79 14.48 20.59
N LEU A 57 26.26 14.59 21.82
CA LEU A 57 24.83 14.42 22.09
C LEU A 57 23.93 15.37 21.29
N ASP A 58 24.33 16.64 21.14
CA ASP A 58 23.57 17.63 20.38
C ASP A 58 23.57 17.31 18.87
N ASP A 59 24.67 16.75 18.35
CA ASP A 59 24.74 16.32 16.95
C ASP A 59 23.94 15.03 16.72
N LEU A 60 23.86 14.16 17.72
CA LEU A 60 23.07 12.93 17.70
C LEU A 60 21.57 13.20 17.64
N ASP A 61 21.10 14.22 18.37
CA ASP A 61 19.70 14.66 18.38
C ASP A 61 19.30 15.21 16.99
N GLY A 62 20.16 16.04 16.38
CA GLY A 62 19.96 16.51 15.01
C GLY A 62 20.00 15.37 13.96
N LEU A 63 20.74 14.31 14.24
CA LEU A 63 20.80 13.12 13.38
C LEU A 63 19.52 12.29 13.42
N GLU A 64 18.91 12.16 14.61
CA GLU A 64 17.64 11.44 14.81
C GLU A 64 16.53 12.11 13.99
N ASP A 65 16.39 13.43 14.08
CA ASP A 65 15.41 14.21 13.31
C ASP A 65 15.59 14.02 11.78
N GLU A 66 16.83 14.02 11.28
CA GLU A 66 17.11 13.81 9.86
C GLU A 66 16.75 12.39 9.40
N LEU A 67 17.07 11.38 10.22
CA LEU A 67 16.77 9.98 9.94
C LEU A 67 15.26 9.74 9.90
N ASP A 68 14.52 10.31 10.84
CA ASP A 68 13.06 10.23 10.87
C ASP A 68 12.44 10.84 9.62
N GLU A 69 12.90 12.02 9.19
CA GLU A 69 12.43 12.64 7.94
C GLU A 69 12.71 11.75 6.72
N LYS A 70 13.89 11.11 6.66
CA LYS A 70 14.24 10.15 5.60
C LYS A 70 13.31 8.92 5.61
N VAL A 71 13.02 8.34 6.77
CA VAL A 71 12.09 7.20 6.91
C VAL A 71 10.69 7.57 6.39
N PHE A 72 10.15 8.71 6.82
CA PHE A 72 8.82 9.15 6.38
C PHE A 72 8.77 9.41 4.87
N LEU A 73 9.83 9.99 4.31
CA LEU A 73 9.92 10.26 2.88
C LEU A 73 9.93 8.97 2.07
N GLU A 74 10.75 7.99 2.45
CA GLU A 74 10.78 6.68 1.80
C GLU A 74 9.43 5.98 1.89
N TYR A 75 8.77 6.04 3.05
CA TYR A 75 7.46 5.42 3.26
C TYR A 75 6.41 6.03 2.33
N ARG A 76 6.39 7.36 2.24
CA ARG A 76 5.52 8.09 1.32
C ARG A 76 5.77 7.69 -0.13
N GLN A 77 7.03 7.60 -0.55
CA GLN A 77 7.39 7.19 -1.91
C GLN A 77 6.93 5.76 -2.20
N LYS A 78 7.14 4.83 -1.27
CA LYS A 78 6.71 3.43 -1.37
C LYS A 78 5.20 3.33 -1.55
N ARG A 79 4.40 4.03 -0.73
CA ARG A 79 2.93 4.05 -0.85
C ARG A 79 2.45 4.61 -2.18
N ILE A 80 3.06 5.70 -2.67
CA ILE A 80 2.72 6.25 -3.98
C ILE A 80 3.07 5.26 -5.10
N ALA A 81 4.19 4.56 -4.99
CA ALA A 81 4.59 3.55 -5.97
C ALA A 81 3.61 2.37 -5.99
N GLU A 82 3.17 1.88 -4.81
CA GLU A 82 2.15 0.84 -4.69
C GLU A 82 0.82 1.27 -5.33
N MET A 83 0.35 2.49 -5.05
CA MET A 83 -0.86 3.05 -5.68
C MET A 83 -0.73 3.18 -7.20
N LYS A 84 0.44 3.61 -7.70
CA LYS A 84 0.68 3.67 -9.15
C LYS A 84 0.71 2.28 -9.78
N ALA A 85 1.29 1.30 -9.09
CA ALA A 85 1.34 -0.08 -9.56
C ALA A 85 -0.07 -0.69 -9.61
N SER A 86 -0.91 -0.46 -8.60
CA SER A 86 -2.29 -0.94 -8.59
C SER A 86 -3.11 -0.30 -9.71
N ILE A 87 -2.98 1.02 -9.92
CA ILE A 87 -3.62 1.72 -11.04
C ILE A 87 -3.13 1.20 -12.39
N LYS A 88 -1.82 0.97 -12.57
CA LYS A 88 -1.28 0.42 -13.82
C LYS A 88 -1.74 -1.01 -14.08
N SER A 89 -2.03 -1.77 -13.02
CA SER A 89 -2.53 -3.14 -13.12
C SER A 89 -4.03 -3.23 -13.44
N ASN A 90 -4.74 -2.09 -13.54
CA ASN A 90 -6.13 -2.11 -13.95
C ASN A 90 -6.27 -2.69 -15.35
N LYS A 91 -6.91 -3.85 -15.42
CA LYS A 91 -7.20 -4.58 -16.66
C LYS A 91 -8.28 -3.89 -17.52
N PHE A 92 -8.98 -2.92 -16.94
CA PHE A 92 -10.13 -2.26 -17.53
C PHE A 92 -9.92 -0.75 -17.53
N GLY A 93 -10.44 -0.06 -18.55
CA GLY A 93 -10.25 1.40 -18.72
C GLY A 93 -11.02 2.01 -19.88
N GLU A 94 -11.69 1.18 -20.69
CA GLU A 94 -12.57 1.61 -21.78
C GLU A 94 -13.87 0.80 -21.75
N VAL A 95 -14.92 1.35 -22.36
CA VAL A 95 -16.20 0.67 -22.48
C VAL A 95 -16.20 -0.14 -23.78
N LEU A 96 -16.31 -1.46 -23.64
CA LEU A 96 -16.44 -2.38 -24.77
C LEU A 96 -17.91 -2.80 -24.94
N GLU A 97 -18.41 -2.75 -26.17
CA GLU A 97 -19.73 -3.29 -26.50
C GLU A 97 -19.62 -4.80 -26.73
N ILE A 98 -20.52 -5.56 -26.10
CA ILE A 98 -20.59 -7.03 -26.24
C ILE A 98 -21.97 -7.45 -26.74
N THR A 99 -22.03 -8.50 -27.55
CA THR A 99 -23.31 -9.08 -27.98
C THR A 99 -23.81 -10.11 -26.95
N GLY A 100 -25.11 -10.45 -27.02
CA GLY A 100 -25.70 -11.39 -26.06
C GLY A 100 -25.08 -12.79 -26.07
N LYS A 101 -24.43 -13.21 -27.18
CA LYS A 101 -23.72 -14.49 -27.25
C LYS A 101 -22.36 -14.44 -26.52
N ASP A 102 -21.72 -13.28 -26.50
CA ASP A 102 -20.38 -13.08 -25.94
C ASP A 102 -20.40 -12.86 -24.43
N TYR A 103 -21.56 -12.47 -23.86
CA TYR A 103 -21.74 -12.20 -22.43
C TYR A 103 -21.20 -13.30 -21.51
N VAL A 104 -21.45 -14.58 -21.85
CA VAL A 104 -21.01 -15.70 -20.99
C VAL A 104 -19.49 -15.82 -20.98
N GLN A 105 -18.80 -15.48 -22.08
CA GLN A 105 -17.34 -15.51 -22.14
C GLN A 105 -16.71 -14.28 -21.49
N GLU A 106 -17.28 -13.10 -21.70
CA GLU A 106 -16.66 -11.84 -21.27
C GLU A 106 -17.00 -11.45 -19.81
N VAL A 107 -18.11 -11.96 -19.25
CA VAL A 107 -18.58 -11.57 -17.90
C VAL A 107 -18.54 -12.71 -16.89
N ASN A 108 -18.86 -13.94 -17.32
CA ASN A 108 -18.99 -15.08 -16.40
C ASN A 108 -17.75 -16.00 -16.35
N LYS A 109 -16.77 -15.82 -17.24
CA LYS A 109 -15.52 -16.59 -17.29
C LYS A 109 -14.32 -15.69 -17.05
#